data_AF-A0A3P6CCK3-F1
#
_entry.id   AF-A0A3P6CCK3-F1
#
_cell.length_a   1.000
_cell.length_b   1.000
_cell.length_c   1.000
_cell.angle_alpha   90.00
_cell.angle_beta   90.00
_cell.angle_gamma   90.00
#
_symmetry.space_group_name_H-M   'P 1'
#
loop_
_entity.id
_entity.type
_entity.pdbx_description
1 polymer ?
#
loop_
_entity_poly.entity_id
_entity_poly.type
_entity_poly.pdbx_seq_one_letter_code
_entity_poly.pdbx_strand_id
1 'polypeptide(L)'
;MANGDVGVEEKLMPLKKRRSLRVVVELTGKLKETITKMGGTEETLITKRTLTTTDVDKGQSHLSIPMSSLVTRSFMTSDEKEKIENRVKGDKEGGLTVEVIDPKLKVWELKMRRSHETGKTSSLYYLAYQWNHVVKANKFKQGDELQLWSFRSQQKLCLALVLLQGE
;
A
#
# COMPACT_ATOMS: atom_id res chain seq x y z
N MET A 1 -26.91 -27.38 -14.01
CA MET A 1 -26.87 -26.34 -15.06
C MET A 1 -26.84 -24.99 -14.39
N ALA A 2 -25.75 -24.23 -14.58
CA ALA A 2 -25.67 -22.76 -14.56
C ALA A 2 -24.17 -22.39 -14.51
N ASN A 3 -23.51 -22.41 -15.67
CA ASN A 3 -22.22 -21.75 -15.83
C ASN A 3 -22.51 -20.25 -15.92
N GLY A 4 -21.91 -19.47 -15.02
CA GLY A 4 -22.10 -18.03 -14.95
C GLY A 4 -21.51 -17.31 -16.16
N ASP A 5 -22.33 -16.46 -16.78
CA ASP A 5 -21.97 -15.52 -17.83
C ASP A 5 -21.06 -14.39 -17.30
N VAL A 6 -19.78 -14.72 -17.09
CA VAL A 6 -18.71 -13.74 -16.81
C VAL A 6 -17.89 -13.45 -18.08
N GLY A 7 -18.10 -14.21 -19.17
CA GLY A 7 -17.22 -14.23 -20.34
C GLY A 7 -17.42 -13.13 -21.39
N VAL A 8 -18.55 -12.41 -21.38
CA VAL A 8 -18.91 -11.50 -22.47
C VAL A 8 -18.39 -10.07 -22.28
N GLU A 9 -18.49 -9.51 -21.07
CA GLU A 9 -17.99 -8.15 -20.80
C GLU A 9 -16.46 -8.06 -20.88
N GLU A 10 -15.73 -9.07 -20.41
CA GLU A 10 -14.25 -9.07 -20.46
C GLU A 10 -13.71 -9.00 -21.89
N LYS A 11 -14.46 -9.53 -22.87
CA LYS A 11 -14.07 -9.64 -24.28
C LYS A 11 -14.25 -8.33 -25.06
N LEU A 12 -15.16 -7.46 -24.61
CA LEU A 12 -15.49 -6.17 -25.26
C LEU A 12 -14.56 -5.02 -24.85
N MET A 13 -13.67 -5.23 -23.87
CA MET A 13 -12.76 -4.19 -23.38
C MET A 13 -11.49 -4.05 -24.24
N PRO A 14 -10.93 -2.83 -24.41
CA PRO A 14 -9.68 -2.63 -25.15
C PRO A 14 -8.52 -3.47 -24.59
N LEU A 15 -7.74 -4.13 -25.45
CA LEU A 15 -6.63 -5.04 -25.09
C LEU A 15 -5.63 -4.44 -24.07
N LYS A 16 -5.38 -3.12 -24.12
CA LYS A 16 -4.53 -2.41 -23.15
C LYS A 16 -5.13 -2.43 -21.74
N LYS A 17 -6.44 -2.19 -21.62
CA LYS A 17 -7.22 -2.30 -20.37
C LYS A 17 -7.31 -3.75 -19.89
N ARG A 18 -7.40 -4.70 -20.83
CA ARG A 18 -7.45 -6.14 -20.57
C ARG A 18 -6.15 -6.73 -20.04
N ARG A 19 -4.99 -6.12 -20.37
CA ARG A 19 -3.68 -6.42 -19.76
C ARG A 19 -3.52 -5.76 -18.40
N SER A 20 -3.98 -4.51 -18.21
CA SER A 20 -3.85 -3.80 -16.94
C SER A 20 -4.73 -4.37 -15.81
N LEU A 21 -5.81 -5.10 -16.13
CA LEU A 21 -6.67 -5.75 -15.12
C LEU A 21 -6.18 -7.13 -14.65
N ARG A 22 -5.15 -7.74 -15.25
CA ARG A 22 -5.01 -9.21 -15.19
C ARG A 22 -3.93 -9.80 -14.30
N VAL A 23 -3.27 -9.02 -13.44
CA VAL A 23 -2.44 -9.63 -12.39
C VAL A 23 -2.64 -8.88 -11.08
N VAL A 24 -3.68 -9.24 -10.33
CA VAL A 24 -3.53 -9.22 -8.86
C VAL A 24 -2.63 -10.40 -8.56
N VAL A 25 -1.32 -10.16 -8.45
CA VAL A 25 -0.41 -11.19 -7.91
C VAL A 25 -0.88 -11.43 -6.48
N GLU A 26 -1.33 -12.64 -6.18
CA GLU A 26 -1.60 -13.06 -4.81
C GLU A 26 -0.30 -12.96 -3.99
N LEU A 27 -0.42 -12.76 -2.67
CA LEU A 27 0.74 -12.76 -1.78
C LEU A 27 1.60 -14.00 -2.03
N THR A 28 2.86 -13.79 -2.39
CA THR A 28 3.79 -14.91 -2.64
C THR A 28 3.87 -15.82 -1.41
N GLY A 29 4.11 -17.12 -1.61
CA GLY A 29 4.17 -18.09 -0.50
C GLY A 29 5.09 -17.65 0.63
N LYS A 30 6.29 -17.13 0.30
CA LYS A 30 7.24 -16.63 1.29
C LYS A 30 6.74 -15.40 2.07
N LEU A 31 6.04 -14.48 1.39
CA LEU A 31 5.46 -13.32 2.05
C LEU A 31 4.32 -13.75 2.99
N LYS A 32 3.47 -14.67 2.54
CA LYS A 32 2.40 -15.24 3.37
C LYS A 32 2.97 -15.95 4.60
N GLU A 33 4.01 -16.76 4.44
CA GLU A 33 4.72 -17.38 5.57
C GLU A 33 5.27 -16.33 6.55
N THR A 34 5.81 -15.21 6.04
CA THR A 34 6.32 -14.13 6.90
C THR A 34 5.21 -13.47 7.70
N ILE A 35 4.07 -13.19 7.05
CA ILE A 35 2.85 -12.68 7.71
C ILE A 35 2.40 -13.67 8.79
N THR A 36 2.30 -14.98 8.47
CA THR A 36 1.92 -16.01 9.45
C THR A 36 2.90 -16.09 10.63
N LYS A 37 4.21 -15.97 10.39
CA LYS A 37 5.23 -15.92 11.47
C LYS A 37 5.08 -14.71 12.38
N MET A 38 4.56 -13.60 11.86
CA MET A 38 4.18 -12.43 12.66
C MET A 38 2.82 -12.60 13.36
N GLY A 39 2.16 -13.77 13.27
CA GLY A 39 0.80 -13.96 13.76
C GLY A 39 -0.24 -13.15 12.97
N GLY A 40 0.06 -12.87 11.70
CA GLY A 40 -0.74 -12.04 10.82
C GLY A 40 -2.03 -12.71 10.36
N THR A 41 -3.11 -11.93 10.30
CA THR A 41 -4.45 -12.33 9.83
C THR A 41 -5.07 -11.25 8.95
N GLU A 42 -6.22 -11.55 8.32
CA GLU A 42 -7.04 -10.58 7.58
C GLU A 42 -6.29 -9.85 6.44
N GLU A 43 -5.52 -10.59 5.65
CA GLU A 43 -4.76 -10.02 4.54
C GLU A 43 -5.70 -9.44 3.46
N THR A 44 -5.59 -8.15 3.20
CA THR A 44 -6.47 -7.43 2.27
C THR A 44 -5.66 -6.52 1.35
N LEU A 45 -5.92 -6.57 0.05
CA LEU A 45 -5.33 -5.64 -0.90
C LEU A 45 -5.91 -4.24 -0.68
N ILE A 46 -5.04 -3.27 -0.40
CA ILE A 46 -5.42 -1.87 -0.18
C ILE A 46 -5.39 -1.11 -1.50
N THR A 47 -4.30 -1.20 -2.26
CA THR A 47 -4.13 -0.46 -3.50
C THR A 47 -3.04 -1.07 -4.39
N LYS A 48 -3.08 -0.72 -5.68
CA LYS A 48 -2.00 -0.90 -6.66
C LYS A 48 -1.47 0.47 -7.04
N ARG A 49 -0.15 0.60 -7.11
CA ARG A 49 0.47 1.89 -7.33
C ARG A 49 1.76 1.78 -8.13
N THR A 50 1.85 2.58 -9.19
CA THR A 50 3.10 2.86 -9.89
C THR A 50 3.86 3.93 -9.12
N LEU A 51 5.14 3.67 -8.80
CA LEU A 51 5.98 4.64 -8.11
C LEU A 51 6.25 5.85 -9.01
N THR A 52 6.01 7.04 -8.47
CA THR A 52 6.33 8.33 -9.12
C THR A 52 7.70 8.82 -8.68
N THR A 53 8.21 9.86 -9.33
CA THR A 53 9.48 10.49 -8.96
C THR A 53 9.51 10.90 -7.49
N THR A 54 8.42 11.48 -6.97
CA THR A 54 8.30 11.90 -5.57
C THR A 54 8.48 10.75 -4.58
N ASP A 55 8.11 9.53 -4.98
CA ASP A 55 8.14 8.37 -4.08
C ASP A 55 9.52 7.76 -3.94
N VAL A 56 10.38 7.92 -4.94
CA VAL A 56 11.76 7.42 -4.92
C VAL A 56 12.78 8.53 -4.71
N ASP A 57 12.32 9.78 -4.67
CA ASP A 57 13.16 10.95 -4.43
C ASP A 57 13.67 10.98 -2.98
N LYS A 58 14.99 11.13 -2.85
CA LYS A 58 15.67 11.13 -1.56
C LYS A 58 15.30 12.34 -0.69
N GLY A 59 14.90 13.45 -1.30
CA GLY A 59 14.48 14.66 -0.58
C GLY A 59 13.04 14.58 -0.05
N GLN A 60 12.15 13.87 -0.74
CA GLN A 60 10.74 13.80 -0.39
C GLN A 60 10.40 12.67 0.59
N SER A 61 11.15 11.56 0.60
CA SER A 61 11.14 10.55 1.68
C SER A 61 9.77 9.93 2.05
N HIS A 62 8.82 9.83 1.11
CA HIS A 62 7.51 9.25 1.40
C HIS A 62 6.86 8.53 0.20
N LEU A 63 6.06 7.50 0.48
CA LEU A 63 5.16 6.86 -0.49
C LEU A 63 3.77 7.50 -0.34
N SER A 64 3.29 8.23 -1.34
CA SER A 64 1.91 8.73 -1.33
C SER A 64 0.88 7.64 -1.69
N ILE A 65 -0.27 7.64 -1.01
CA ILE A 65 -1.37 6.70 -1.23
C ILE A 65 -2.65 7.54 -1.34
N PRO A 66 -3.02 7.97 -2.56
CA PRO A 66 -4.23 8.74 -2.76
C PRO A 66 -5.46 7.95 -2.33
N MET A 67 -6.38 8.54 -1.58
CA MET A 67 -7.60 7.84 -1.16
C MET A 67 -8.47 7.37 -2.35
N SER A 68 -8.39 8.06 -3.48
CA SER A 68 -9.06 7.67 -4.73
C SER A 68 -8.52 6.38 -5.34
N SER A 69 -7.29 5.97 -4.99
CA SER A 69 -6.65 4.73 -5.47
C SER A 69 -6.91 3.52 -4.57
N LEU A 70 -7.58 3.71 -3.43
CA LEU A 70 -7.88 2.63 -2.50
C LEU A 70 -8.96 1.72 -3.08
N VAL A 71 -8.65 0.43 -3.19
CA VAL A 71 -9.61 -0.63 -3.49
C VAL A 71 -10.49 -0.90 -2.27
N THR A 72 -9.87 -0.89 -1.08
CA THR A 72 -10.56 -1.10 0.20
C THR A 72 -10.30 0.06 1.15
N ARG A 73 -11.36 0.61 1.76
CA ARG A 73 -11.27 1.72 2.75
C ARG A 73 -11.44 1.27 4.21
N SER A 74 -11.76 0.00 4.42
CA SER A 74 -12.06 -0.59 5.73
C SER A 74 -10.84 -1.28 6.37
N PHE A 75 -9.62 -0.96 5.95
CA PHE A 75 -8.41 -1.58 6.48
C PHE A 75 -7.91 -0.96 7.80
N MET A 76 -8.44 0.19 8.22
CA MET A 76 -8.12 0.83 9.51
C MET A 76 -9.33 0.87 10.43
N THR A 77 -9.08 0.76 11.74
CA THR A 77 -10.08 1.02 12.79
C THR A 77 -10.34 2.53 12.95
N SER A 78 -11.39 2.89 13.67
CA SER A 78 -11.69 4.31 13.99
C SER A 78 -10.56 4.96 14.79
N ASP A 79 -10.05 4.27 15.81
CA ASP A 79 -8.94 4.75 16.65
C ASP A 79 -7.64 4.95 15.85
N GLU A 80 -7.36 4.07 14.89
CA GLU A 80 -6.21 4.19 13.98
C GLU A 80 -6.36 5.41 13.07
N LYS A 81 -7.56 5.64 12.53
CA LYS A 81 -7.85 6.83 11.71
C LYS A 81 -7.70 8.11 12.53
N GLU A 82 -8.23 8.11 13.75
CA GLU A 82 -8.12 9.24 14.66
C GLU A 82 -6.66 9.55 15.00
N LYS A 83 -5.82 8.55 15.29
CA LYS A 83 -4.37 8.74 15.50
C LYS A 83 -3.66 9.35 14.29
N ILE A 84 -4.13 9.07 13.09
CA ILE A 84 -3.60 9.64 11.85
C ILE A 84 -4.09 11.09 11.64
N GLU A 85 -5.31 11.41 12.09
CA GLU A 85 -5.96 12.72 11.93
C GLU A 85 -5.56 13.73 13.02
N ASN A 86 -5.36 13.29 14.25
CA ASN A 86 -4.99 14.10 15.42
C ASN A 86 -3.52 14.53 15.41
N ARG A 87 -3.06 15.12 14.30
CA ARG A 87 -1.79 15.85 14.27
C ARG A 87 -1.96 17.16 15.03
N VAL A 88 -1.32 17.27 16.18
CA VAL A 88 -1.07 18.57 16.80
C VAL A 88 -0.23 19.39 15.81
N LYS A 89 -0.66 20.62 15.49
CA LYS A 89 0.11 21.54 14.63
C LYS A 89 1.55 21.65 15.17
N GLY A 90 2.54 21.25 14.35
CA GLY A 90 3.95 21.29 14.71
C GLY A 90 4.57 19.94 15.08
N ASP A 91 3.76 18.89 15.26
CA ASP A 91 4.27 17.56 15.57
C ASP A 91 4.81 16.85 14.31
N LYS A 92 6.13 16.95 14.12
CA LYS A 92 6.88 16.24 13.09
C LYS A 92 6.96 14.72 13.37
N GLU A 93 6.65 14.29 14.59
CA GLU A 93 6.69 12.90 15.02
C GLU A 93 5.33 12.19 14.94
N GLY A 94 4.22 12.92 14.91
CA GLY A 94 2.87 12.37 14.84
C GLY A 94 2.60 11.47 13.62
N GLY A 95 1.62 10.58 13.75
CA GLY A 95 1.24 9.55 12.77
C GLY A 95 1.13 8.17 13.42
N LEU A 96 0.51 7.22 12.71
CA LEU A 96 0.40 5.84 13.15
C LEU A 96 1.67 5.08 12.79
N THR A 97 2.37 4.56 13.80
CA THR A 97 3.48 3.61 13.57
C THR A 97 2.91 2.30 13.03
N VAL A 98 3.45 1.85 11.90
CA VAL A 98 3.04 0.61 11.23
C VAL A 98 4.27 -0.20 10.85
N GLU A 99 4.21 -1.51 11.04
CA GLU A 99 5.21 -2.44 10.53
C GLU A 99 4.91 -2.76 9.07
N VAL A 100 5.94 -2.71 8.23
CA VAL A 100 5.84 -2.93 6.79
C VAL A 100 6.82 -4.01 6.35
N ILE A 101 6.32 -5.10 5.78
CA ILE A 101 7.14 -6.13 5.14
C ILE A 101 7.43 -5.68 3.71
N ASP A 102 8.71 -5.57 3.35
CA ASP A 102 9.12 -5.23 1.99
C ASP A 102 9.16 -6.46 1.05
N PRO A 103 9.34 -6.27 -0.27
CA PRO A 103 9.39 -7.39 -1.22
C PRO A 103 10.55 -8.37 -0.98
N LYS A 104 11.58 -7.97 -0.22
CA LYS A 104 12.71 -8.81 0.19
C LYS A 104 12.49 -9.45 1.57
N LEU A 105 11.27 -9.38 2.10
CA LEU A 105 10.82 -9.97 3.37
C LEU A 105 11.45 -9.33 4.60
N LYS A 106 12.03 -8.13 4.47
CA LYS A 106 12.51 -7.36 5.62
C LYS A 106 11.37 -6.55 6.21
N VAL A 107 11.26 -6.57 7.54
CA VAL A 107 10.30 -5.76 8.29
C VAL A 107 10.89 -4.39 8.59
N TRP A 108 10.10 -3.34 8.35
CA TRP A 108 10.46 -1.95 8.58
C TRP A 108 9.40 -1.28 9.44
N GLU A 109 9.82 -0.45 10.38
CA GLU A 109 8.91 0.45 11.09
C GLU A 109 8.76 1.77 10.32
N LEU A 110 7.55 2.05 9.82
CA LEU A 110 7.21 3.28 9.10
C LEU A 110 6.16 4.08 9.88
N LYS A 111 6.00 5.36 9.50
CA LYS A 111 4.90 6.20 9.99
C LYS A 111 3.89 6.44 8.88
N MET A 112 2.65 6.03 9.10
CA MET A 112 1.51 6.33 8.25
C MET A 112 0.85 7.63 8.71
N ARG A 113 0.62 8.53 7.75
CA ARG A 113 0.07 9.87 8.00
C ARG A 113 -0.98 10.23 6.96
N ARG A 114 -1.84 11.18 7.28
CA ARG A 114 -2.79 11.78 6.34
C ARG A 114 -2.40 13.22 6.07
N SER A 115 -2.50 13.63 4.82
CA SER A 115 -2.42 15.03 4.42
C SER A 115 -3.77 15.47 3.89
N HIS A 116 -4.19 16.65 4.31
CA HIS A 116 -5.27 17.40 3.68
C HIS A 116 -4.59 18.46 2.82
N GLU A 117 -4.58 18.30 1.49
CA GLU A 117 -4.17 19.40 0.63
C GLU A 117 -5.20 20.52 0.79
N THR A 118 -4.80 21.66 1.35
CA THR A 118 -5.65 22.86 1.41
C THR A 118 -6.11 23.24 0.01
N GLY A 119 -7.42 23.25 -0.22
CA GLY A 119 -8.04 23.62 -1.50
C GLY A 119 -8.34 22.48 -2.47
N LYS A 120 -7.97 21.22 -2.15
CA LYS A 120 -8.42 20.03 -2.91
C LYS A 120 -9.27 19.14 -2.02
N THR A 121 -10.36 18.60 -2.58
CA THR A 121 -11.25 17.64 -1.91
C THR A 121 -10.63 16.25 -1.71
N SER A 122 -9.42 16.00 -2.23
CA SER A 122 -8.74 14.71 -2.14
C SER A 122 -7.78 14.65 -0.95
N SER A 123 -8.14 13.87 0.06
CA SER A 123 -7.20 13.43 1.10
C SER A 123 -6.23 12.37 0.55
N LEU A 124 -5.00 12.36 1.04
CA LEU A 124 -4.01 11.33 0.74
C LEU A 124 -3.39 10.79 2.03
N TYR A 125 -3.11 9.50 2.05
CA TYR A 125 -2.21 8.92 3.04
C TYR A 125 -0.78 8.95 2.52
N TYR A 126 0.20 8.88 3.41
CA TYR A 126 1.57 8.65 3.02
C TYR A 126 2.33 7.83 4.06
N LEU A 127 3.21 6.94 3.60
CA LEU A 127 4.18 6.24 4.44
C LEU A 127 5.49 7.01 4.43
N ALA A 128 6.01 7.36 5.59
CA ALA A 128 7.22 8.17 5.76
C ALA A 128 8.19 7.54 6.77
N TYR A 129 9.10 8.37 7.31
CA TYR A 129 10.13 8.03 8.29
C TYR A 129 11.30 7.21 7.72
N GLN A 130 11.11 5.92 7.45
CA GLN A 130 12.17 5.05 6.92
C GLN A 130 11.96 4.65 5.46
N TRP A 131 11.01 5.28 4.77
CA TRP A 131 10.65 4.95 3.39
C TRP A 131 11.85 4.96 2.43
N ASN A 132 12.75 5.95 2.54
CA ASN A 132 13.98 5.98 1.71
C ASN A 132 14.89 4.77 1.92
N HIS A 133 14.92 4.20 3.13
CA HIS A 133 15.69 2.98 3.39
C HIS A 133 15.03 1.77 2.75
N VAL A 134 13.69 1.70 2.74
CA VAL A 134 12.93 0.69 1.98
C VAL A 134 13.23 0.80 0.49
N VAL A 135 13.15 2.01 -0.08
CA VAL A 135 13.50 2.29 -1.49
C VAL A 135 14.91 1.81 -1.81
N LYS A 136 15.90 2.21 -1.00
CA LYS A 136 17.31 1.82 -1.20
C LYS A 136 17.52 0.31 -1.09
N ALA A 137 16.92 -0.33 -0.09
CA ALA A 137 17.07 -1.77 0.14
C ALA A 137 16.47 -2.61 -0.99
N ASN A 138 15.35 -2.16 -1.55
CA ASN A 138 14.64 -2.85 -2.63
C ASN A 138 15.08 -2.40 -4.02
N LYS A 139 15.87 -1.32 -4.12
CA LYS A 139 16.28 -0.69 -5.38
C LYS A 139 15.10 -0.20 -6.21
N PHE A 140 14.07 0.31 -5.54
CA PHE A 140 12.88 0.82 -6.21
C PHE A 140 13.22 2.01 -7.12
N LYS A 141 12.56 2.06 -8.26
CA LYS A 141 12.70 3.09 -9.29
C LYS A 141 11.33 3.68 -9.62
N GLN A 142 11.35 4.88 -10.22
CA GLN A 142 10.15 5.43 -10.84
C GLN A 142 9.66 4.45 -11.92
N GLY A 143 8.35 4.21 -11.96
CA GLY A 143 7.73 3.27 -12.89
C GLY A 143 7.52 1.87 -12.33
N ASP A 144 8.18 1.50 -11.23
CA ASP A 144 7.94 0.21 -10.57
C ASP A 144 6.49 0.11 -10.09
N GLU A 145 5.87 -1.04 -10.29
CA GLU A 145 4.49 -1.29 -9.87
C GLU A 145 4.45 -2.09 -8.56
N LEU A 146 3.89 -1.46 -7.53
CA LEU A 146 3.70 -2.06 -6.21
C LEU A 146 2.22 -2.36 -5.93
N GLN A 147 1.96 -3.46 -5.23
CA GLN A 147 0.77 -3.62 -4.43
C GLN A 147 1.08 -3.33 -2.98
N LEU A 148 0.11 -2.70 -2.32
CA LEU A 148 0.10 -2.53 -0.88
C LEU A 148 -1.04 -3.36 -0.29
N TRP A 149 -0.69 -4.25 0.63
CA TRP A 149 -1.60 -5.09 1.38
C TRP A 149 -1.63 -4.65 2.84
N SER A 150 -2.78 -4.78 3.51
CA SER A 150 -2.90 -4.69 4.96
C SER A 150 -3.06 -6.07 5.54
N PHE A 151 -2.61 -6.25 6.78
CA PHE A 151 -2.95 -7.39 7.61
C PHE A 151 -2.97 -6.94 9.08
N ARG A 152 -3.51 -7.79 9.95
CA ARG A 152 -3.55 -7.56 11.40
C ARG A 152 -2.53 -8.46 12.08
N SER A 153 -1.67 -7.91 12.92
CA SER A 153 -0.85 -8.68 13.86
C SER A 153 -1.05 -8.12 15.26
N GLN A 154 -1.41 -8.98 16.22
CA GLN A 154 -1.70 -8.56 17.60
C GLN A 154 -2.67 -7.36 17.67
N GLN A 155 -3.72 -7.38 16.82
CA GLN A 155 -4.73 -6.31 16.67
C GLN A 155 -4.21 -4.96 16.14
N LYS A 156 -2.94 -4.87 15.71
CA LYS A 156 -2.36 -3.68 15.09
C LYS A 156 -2.38 -3.79 13.57
N LEU A 157 -2.56 -2.65 12.89
CA LEU A 157 -2.38 -2.56 11.45
C LEU A 157 -0.92 -2.76 11.07
N CYS A 158 -0.68 -3.73 10.19
CA CYS A 158 0.59 -3.96 9.51
C CYS A 158 0.38 -3.92 7.99
N LEU A 159 1.44 -3.69 7.24
CA LEU A 159 1.41 -3.60 5.78
C LEU A 159 2.41 -4.54 5.13
N ALA A 160 2.14 -4.92 3.88
CA ALA A 160 3.06 -5.69 3.07
C ALA A 160 3.13 -5.13 1.64
N LEU A 161 4.33 -5.11 1.09
CA LEU A 161 4.61 -4.64 -0.26
C LEU A 161 4.88 -5.83 -1.18
N VAL A 162 4.23 -5.84 -2.34
CA VAL A 162 4.52 -6.80 -3.42
C VAL A 162 4.93 -6.01 -4.66
N LEU A 163 6.12 -6.29 -5.19
CA LEU A 163 6.58 -5.74 -6.47
C LEU A 163 6.04 -6.62 -7.61
N LEU A 164 5.25 -6.04 -8.51
CA LEU A 164 4.61 -6.75 -9.63
C LEU A 164 5.48 -6.79 -10.87
N GLN A 165 6.06 -5.64 -11.20
CA GLN A 165 7.03 -5.46 -12.27
C GLN A 165 8.07 -4.47 -11.76
N GLY A 166 9.31 -4.92 -11.73
CA GLY A 166 10.48 -4.08 -11.51
C GLY A 166 11.52 -4.48 -12.55
N GLU A 167 12.16 -3.47 -13.14
CA GLU A 167 13.19 -3.64 -14.19
C GLU A 167 14.60 -3.78 -13.60
#